data_AF-A0A8D8B3K7-F1
#
_entry.id   AF-A0A8D8B3K7-F1
#
_cell.length_a   1.000
_cell.length_b   1.000
_cell.length_c   1.000
_cell.angle_alpha   90.00
_cell.angle_beta   90.00
_cell.angle_gamma   90.00
#
_symmetry.space_group_name_H-M   'P 1'
#
loop_
_entity.id
_entity.type
_entity.pdbx_description
1 polymer ?
#
loop_
_entity_poly.entity_id
_entity_poly.type
_entity_poly.pdbx_seq_one_letter_code
_entity_poly.pdbx_strand_id
1 'polypeptide(L)'
;MFYAKLGRLHAASMCLAEKLPNIKKMDCNIGTAFRGDITETWIKNISILSGLCLEWPGYEKYFDQIEKYKKQIIQKIREIYTSNETSLYNVLNHGDSNHRNCMYRIVDGKTRDIMLVNFG
;
A
#
# COMPACT_ATOMS: atom_id res chain seq x y z
N MET A 1 -16.30 2.42 11.42
CA MET A 1 -16.92 2.87 10.14
C MET A 1 -15.99 2.70 8.95
N PHE A 2 -14.78 3.26 8.97
CA PHE A 2 -13.78 3.10 7.90
C PHE A 2 -13.48 1.63 7.56
N TYR A 3 -13.04 0.83 8.54
CA TYR A 3 -12.77 -0.60 8.33
C TYR A 3 -13.97 -1.39 7.82
N ALA A 4 -15.19 -0.98 8.15
CA ALA A 4 -16.40 -1.61 7.62
C ALA A 4 -16.60 -1.32 6.12
N LYS A 5 -16.21 -0.13 5.64
CA LYS A 5 -16.23 0.22 4.21
C LYS A 5 -15.14 -0.55 3.46
N LEU A 6 -13.94 -0.65 4.02
CA LEU A 6 -12.87 -1.50 3.46
C LEU A 6 -13.25 -2.97 3.42
N GLY A 7 -13.84 -3.50 4.50
CA GLY A 7 -14.32 -4.89 4.53
C GLY A 7 -15.38 -5.16 3.46
N ARG A 8 -16.30 -4.21 3.21
CA ARG A 8 -17.26 -4.31 2.11
C ARG A 8 -16.60 -4.28 0.75
N LEU A 9 -15.58 -3.45 0.53
CA LEU A 9 -14.80 -3.43 -0.70
C LEU A 9 -14.14 -4.81 -0.94
N HIS A 10 -13.48 -5.37 0.07
CA HIS A 10 -12.85 -6.68 -0.02
C HIS A 10 -13.87 -7.79 -0.33
N ALA A 11 -14.99 -7.84 0.40
CA ALA A 11 -16.04 -8.83 0.18
C ALA A 11 -16.69 -8.68 -1.21
N ALA A 12 -16.96 -7.45 -1.65
CA ALA A 12 -17.50 -7.17 -2.97
C ALA A 12 -16.52 -7.63 -4.07
N SER A 13 -15.22 -7.39 -3.90
CA SER A 13 -14.20 -7.82 -4.87
C SER A 13 -14.13 -9.33 -5.03
N MET A 14 -14.29 -10.09 -3.94
CA MET A 14 -14.35 -11.55 -3.99
C MET A 14 -15.55 -12.05 -4.78
N CYS A 15 -16.74 -11.54 -4.47
CA CYS A 15 -17.97 -11.91 -5.21
C CYS A 15 -17.87 -11.48 -6.67
N LEU A 16 -17.26 -10.34 -6.94
CA LEU A 16 -17.06 -9.85 -8.30
C LEU A 16 -16.07 -10.73 -9.08
N ALA A 17 -15.05 -11.28 -8.42
CA ALA A 17 -14.08 -12.17 -9.05
C ALA A 17 -14.65 -13.52 -9.50
N GLU A 18 -15.77 -13.96 -8.91
CA GLU A 18 -16.53 -15.13 -9.38
C GLU A 18 -17.28 -14.82 -10.69
N LYS A 19 -17.80 -13.60 -10.83
CA LYS A 19 -18.62 -13.17 -11.98
C LYS A 19 -17.81 -12.60 -13.13
N LEU A 20 -16.70 -11.94 -12.81
CA LEU A 20 -15.81 -11.24 -13.73
C LEU A 20 -14.37 -11.71 -13.47
N PRO A 21 -13.97 -12.88 -13.99
CA PRO A 21 -12.65 -13.45 -13.72
C PRO A 21 -11.48 -12.57 -14.15
N ASN A 22 -11.70 -11.64 -15.09
CA ASN A 22 -10.72 -10.66 -15.53
C ASN A 22 -10.26 -9.73 -14.39
N ILE A 23 -11.07 -9.50 -13.36
CA ILE A 23 -10.68 -8.70 -12.20
C ILE A 23 -9.55 -9.34 -11.38
N LYS A 24 -9.30 -10.64 -11.56
CA LYS A 24 -8.17 -11.36 -10.97
C LYS A 24 -6.85 -11.06 -11.69
N LYS A 25 -6.90 -10.52 -12.91
CA LYS A 25 -5.70 -10.11 -13.64
C LYS A 25 -5.26 -8.75 -13.10
N MET A 26 -4.15 -8.73 -12.36
CA MET A 26 -3.57 -7.49 -11.84
C MET A 26 -2.65 -6.88 -12.92
N ASP A 27 -3.20 -5.98 -13.72
CA ASP A 27 -2.50 -5.23 -14.76
C ASP A 27 -1.80 -3.97 -14.24
N CYS A 28 -2.33 -3.35 -13.19
CA CYS A 28 -1.71 -2.21 -12.50
C CYS A 28 -1.75 -2.41 -10.97
N ASN A 29 -0.61 -2.63 -10.32
CA ASN A 29 -0.51 -2.69 -8.86
C ASN A 29 0.81 -2.08 -8.37
N ILE A 30 0.91 -1.77 -7.08
CA ILE A 30 2.13 -1.18 -6.51
C ILE A 30 3.35 -2.08 -6.73
N GLY A 31 3.21 -3.40 -6.63
CA GLY A 31 4.29 -4.36 -6.94
C GLY A 31 4.79 -4.28 -8.39
N THR A 32 3.92 -3.98 -9.37
CA THR A 32 4.32 -3.77 -10.77
C THR A 32 4.82 -2.35 -11.03
N ALA A 33 4.37 -1.35 -10.26
CA ALA A 33 4.85 0.04 -10.34
C ALA A 33 6.32 0.18 -9.90
N PHE A 34 6.77 -0.65 -8.94
CA PHE A 34 8.18 -0.69 -8.53
C PHE A 34 9.01 -1.58 -9.47
N ARG A 35 9.27 -1.09 -10.69
CA ARG A 35 10.17 -1.70 -11.69
C ARG A 35 11.05 -0.64 -12.34
N GLY A 36 12.19 -1.07 -12.91
CA GLY A 36 13.14 -0.18 -13.59
C GLY A 36 13.57 1.01 -12.73
N ASP A 37 13.57 2.19 -13.36
CA ASP A 37 14.03 3.46 -12.79
C ASP A 37 13.33 3.84 -11.47
N ILE A 38 12.07 3.44 -11.28
CA ILE A 38 11.33 3.71 -10.04
C ILE A 38 11.97 2.96 -8.87
N THR A 39 12.32 1.69 -9.05
CA THR A 39 13.03 0.90 -8.03
C THR A 39 14.37 1.52 -7.69
N GLU A 40 15.15 1.91 -8.70
CA GLU A 40 16.48 2.50 -8.50
C GLU A 40 16.41 3.83 -7.77
N THR A 41 15.47 4.69 -8.17
CA THR A 41 15.22 5.99 -7.53
C THR A 41 14.86 5.81 -6.06
N TRP A 42 13.98 4.85 -5.75
CA TRP A 42 13.62 4.55 -4.37
C TRP A 42 14.79 4.03 -3.53
N ILE A 43 15.58 3.10 -4.06
CA ILE A 43 16.77 2.58 -3.36
C ILE A 43 17.79 3.70 -3.12
N LYS A 44 17.99 4.58 -4.10
CA LYS A 44 18.87 5.74 -3.97
C LYS A 44 18.38 6.69 -2.88
N ASN A 45 17.09 7.02 -2.86
CA ASN A 45 16.52 7.90 -1.83
C ASN A 45 16.64 7.31 -0.42
N ILE A 46 16.41 6.00 -0.26
CA ILE A 46 16.63 5.32 1.04
C ILE A 46 18.11 5.35 1.43
N SER A 47 19.04 5.22 0.48
CA SER A 47 20.48 5.30 0.75
C SER A 47 20.92 6.71 1.18
N ILE A 48 20.32 7.75 0.59
CA ILE A 48 20.55 9.13 1.02
C ILE A 48 20.03 9.31 2.45
N LEU A 49 18.84 8.81 2.75
CA LEU A 49 18.26 8.87 4.09
C LEU A 49 19.12 8.13 5.14
N SER A 50 19.64 6.93 4.82
CA SER A 50 20.53 6.22 5.74
C SER A 50 21.77 7.07 6.02
N GLY A 51 22.43 7.60 4.99
CA GLY A 51 23.59 8.48 5.14
C GLY A 51 23.32 9.71 6.03
N LEU A 52 22.19 10.40 5.82
CA LEU A 52 21.79 11.55 6.64
C LEU A 52 21.63 11.21 8.13
N CYS A 53 21.27 9.97 8.47
CA CYS A 53 21.16 9.56 9.88
C CYS A 53 22.51 9.62 10.61
N LEU A 54 23.65 9.53 9.91
CA LEU A 54 24.99 9.66 10.52
C LEU A 54 25.35 11.13 10.82
N GLU A 55 24.72 12.07 10.13
CA GLU A 55 24.97 13.51 10.29
C GLU A 55 24.01 14.14 11.31
N TRP A 56 22.89 13.49 11.61
CA TRP A 56 21.87 13.97 12.54
C TRP A 56 22.13 13.50 13.97
N PRO A 57 22.42 14.41 14.91
CA PRO A 57 22.72 14.04 16.29
C PRO A 57 21.60 13.20 16.93
N GLY A 58 21.94 11.99 17.39
CA GLY A 58 21.02 11.07 18.06
C GLY A 58 20.30 10.08 17.14
N TYR A 59 20.55 10.12 15.83
CA TYR A 59 19.95 9.24 14.82
C TYR A 59 20.92 8.22 14.22
N GLU A 60 22.20 8.26 14.58
CA GLU A 60 23.28 7.47 13.98
C GLU A 60 22.98 5.96 14.06
N LYS A 61 22.35 5.54 15.17
CA LYS A 61 21.92 4.15 15.41
C LYS A 61 20.96 3.58 14.37
N TYR A 62 20.29 4.42 13.59
CA TYR A 62 19.33 3.97 12.57
C TYR A 62 19.98 3.67 11.22
N PHE A 63 21.22 4.11 10.99
CA PHE A 63 21.93 3.92 9.72
C PHE A 63 21.91 2.44 9.29
N ASP A 64 22.43 1.55 10.12
CA ASP A 64 22.56 0.12 9.80
C ASP A 64 21.21 -0.53 9.49
N GLN A 65 20.18 -0.13 10.24
CA GLN A 65 18.84 -0.67 10.08
C GLN A 65 18.23 -0.23 8.73
N ILE A 66 18.26 1.07 8.42
CA ILE A 66 17.69 1.61 7.18
C ILE A 66 18.46 1.10 5.96
N GLU A 67 19.79 1.07 6.06
CA GLU A 67 20.68 0.60 4.99
C GLU A 67 20.42 -0.87 4.67
N LYS A 68 20.21 -1.71 5.68
CA LYS A 68 19.82 -3.11 5.52
C LYS A 68 18.44 -3.26 4.85
N TYR A 69 17.47 -2.43 5.22
CA TYR A 69 16.11 -2.54 4.70
C TYR A 69 15.96 -2.11 3.24
N LYS A 70 16.83 -1.25 2.70
CA LYS A 70 16.67 -0.69 1.35
C LYS A 70 16.53 -1.74 0.25
N LYS A 71 17.23 -2.87 0.36
CA LYS A 71 17.15 -3.97 -0.61
C LYS A 71 15.95 -4.88 -0.38
N GLN A 72 15.54 -5.02 0.88
CA GLN A 72 14.44 -5.92 1.26
C GLN A 72 13.06 -5.31 0.99
N ILE A 73 12.92 -4.00 1.12
CA ILE A 73 11.61 -3.34 1.06
C ILE A 73 10.94 -3.51 -0.30
N ILE A 74 11.69 -3.41 -1.40
CA ILE A 74 11.15 -3.55 -2.75
C ILE A 74 10.69 -4.98 -3.01
N GLN A 75 11.49 -5.96 -2.58
CA GLN A 75 11.12 -7.37 -2.70
C GLN A 75 9.84 -7.67 -1.90
N LYS A 76 9.76 -7.19 -0.65
CA LYS A 76 8.56 -7.35 0.18
C LYS A 76 7.33 -6.67 -0.42
N ILE A 77 7.47 -5.47 -0.97
CA ILE A 77 6.37 -4.79 -1.66
C ILE A 77 5.87 -5.64 -2.83
N ARG A 78 6.77 -6.17 -3.66
CA ARG A 78 6.38 -7.04 -4.78
C ARG A 78 5.65 -8.29 -4.29
N GLU A 79 6.12 -8.92 -3.23
CA GLU A 79 5.49 -10.11 -2.64
C GLU A 79 4.09 -9.81 -2.11
N ILE A 80 3.91 -8.69 -1.39
CA ILE A 80 2.61 -8.30 -0.82
C ILE A 80 1.57 -8.00 -1.91
N TYR A 81 1.99 -7.40 -3.02
CA TYR A 81 1.11 -6.98 -4.11
C TYR A 81 1.02 -7.99 -5.27
N THR A 82 1.61 -9.17 -5.13
CA THR A 82 1.45 -10.26 -6.10
C THR A 82 0.41 -11.23 -5.58
N SER A 83 -0.61 -11.56 -6.39
CA SER A 83 -1.61 -12.55 -5.98
C SER A 83 -0.94 -13.89 -5.69
N ASN A 84 -1.34 -14.53 -4.60
CA ASN A 84 -0.81 -15.83 -4.22
C ASN A 84 -1.94 -16.86 -4.27
N GLU A 85 -1.77 -17.91 -5.08
CA GLU A 85 -2.76 -18.99 -5.22
C GLU A 85 -2.98 -19.78 -3.93
N THR A 86 -1.99 -19.79 -3.03
CA THR A 86 -2.09 -20.42 -1.70
C THR A 86 -2.74 -19.51 -0.65
N SER A 87 -2.96 -18.22 -0.97
CA SER A 87 -3.66 -17.32 -0.06
C SER A 87 -5.15 -17.68 -0.02
N LEU A 88 -5.72 -17.71 1.18
CA LEU A 88 -7.16 -17.87 1.38
C LEU A 88 -7.96 -16.76 0.70
N TYR A 89 -7.38 -15.57 0.59
CA TYR A 89 -8.06 -14.39 0.05
C TYR A 89 -7.12 -13.59 -0.85
N ASN A 90 -7.56 -13.34 -2.09
CA ASN A 90 -6.99 -12.35 -2.99
C ASN A 90 -8.09 -11.31 -3.24
N VAL A 91 -7.94 -10.12 -2.66
CA VAL A 91 -8.96 -9.06 -2.68
C VAL A 91 -8.43 -7.83 -3.39
N LEU A 92 -9.34 -7.02 -3.95
CA LEU A 92 -8.96 -5.69 -4.41
C LEU A 92 -8.70 -4.78 -3.21
N ASN A 93 -7.51 -4.19 -3.18
CA ASN A 93 -7.13 -3.18 -2.22
C ASN A 93 -7.48 -1.79 -2.75
N HIS A 94 -7.52 -0.80 -1.85
CA HIS A 94 -7.68 0.61 -2.22
C HIS A 94 -6.39 1.25 -2.79
N GLY A 95 -5.23 0.67 -2.50
CA GLY A 95 -3.92 1.21 -2.92
C GLY A 95 -3.38 2.35 -2.04
N ASP A 96 -4.24 3.28 -1.60
CA ASP A 96 -3.86 4.40 -0.73
C ASP A 96 -4.92 4.71 0.34
N SER A 97 -5.12 3.78 1.28
CA SER A 97 -6.15 3.87 2.32
C SER A 97 -5.73 4.78 3.50
N ASN A 98 -5.84 6.09 3.31
CA ASN A 98 -5.59 7.08 4.35
C ASN A 98 -6.78 8.05 4.54
N HIS A 99 -6.79 8.81 5.63
CA HIS A 99 -7.92 9.68 6.01
C HIS A 99 -8.21 10.81 4.99
N ARG A 100 -7.24 11.20 4.16
CA ARG A 100 -7.45 12.22 3.11
C ARG A 100 -8.18 11.65 1.90
N ASN A 101 -8.10 10.33 1.71
CA ASN A 101 -8.81 9.59 0.66
C ASN A 101 -10.18 9.09 1.15
N CYS A 102 -10.78 9.82 2.09
CA CYS A 102 -12.11 9.57 2.62
C CYS A 102 -12.93 10.85 2.54
N MET A 103 -14.15 10.75 2.01
CA MET A 103 -15.16 11.78 2.20
C MET A 103 -16.04 11.44 3.41
N TYR A 104 -16.25 12.44 4.27
CA TYR A 104 -16.96 12.28 5.53
C TYR A 104 -18.32 12.98 5.46
N ARG A 105 -19.39 12.23 5.72
CA ARG A 105 -20.71 12.82 5.95
C ARG A 105 -20.85 13.16 7.42
N ILE A 106 -20.89 14.45 7.75
CA ILE A 106 -21.01 14.95 9.13
C ILE A 106 -22.42 15.51 9.34
N VAL A 107 -23.07 15.11 10.43
CA VAL A 107 -24.38 15.62 10.86
C VAL A 107 -24.31 15.88 12.37
N ASP A 108 -24.64 17.10 12.79
CA ASP A 108 -24.54 17.58 14.19
C ASP A 108 -23.16 17.37 14.80
N GLY A 109 -22.10 17.69 14.03
CA GLY A 109 -20.71 17.53 14.46
C GLY A 109 -20.23 16.08 14.59
N LYS A 110 -21.05 15.08 14.22
CA LYS A 110 -20.70 13.66 14.27
C LYS A 110 -20.60 13.06 12.88
N THR A 111 -19.57 12.26 12.65
CA THR A 111 -19.41 11.50 11.39
C THR A 111 -20.46 10.39 11.32
N ARG A 112 -21.35 10.49 10.33
CA ARG A 112 -22.43 9.53 10.06
C ARG A 112 -22.08 8.50 8.99
N ASP A 113 -21.27 8.89 8.00
CA ASP A 113 -20.81 7.96 6.96
C ASP A 113 -19.43 8.34 6.42
N ILE A 114 -18.76 7.35 5.81
CA ILE A 114 -17.51 7.51 5.06
C ILE A 114 -17.69 6.92 3.66
N MET A 115 -17.16 7.63 2.65
CA MET A 115 -16.93 7.10 1.32
C MET A 115 -15.44 7.06 1.02
N LEU A 116 -14.96 5.90 0.58
CA LEU A 116 -13.60 5.73 0.08
C LEU A 116 -13.51 6.37 -1.32
N VAL A 117 -12.46 7.14 -1.57
CA VAL A 117 -12.22 7.86 -2.84
C VAL A 117 -10.75 7.77 -3.21
N ASN A 118 -10.39 8.13 -4.45
CA ASN A 118 -9.01 8.10 -4.92
C ASN A 118 -8.39 6.69 -4.83
N PHE A 119 -8.98 5.76 -5.59
CA PHE A 119 -8.47 4.40 -5.77
C PHE A 119 -7.25 4.45 -6.68
N GLY A 120 -6.14 3.82 -6.26
CA GLY A 120 -4.87 3.79 -6.99
C GLY A 120 -4.43 2.37 -7.33
#